data_AF-A0A1J1JB79-F1
#
_entry.id   AF-A0A1J1JB79-F1
#
_cell.length_a   1.000
_cell.length_b   1.000
_cell.length_c   1.000
_cell.angle_alpha   90.00
_cell.angle_beta   90.00
_cell.angle_gamma   90.00
#
_symmetry.space_group_name_H-M   'P 1'
#
loop_
_entity.id
_entity.type
_entity.pdbx_description
1 polymer ?
#
loop_
_entity_poly.entity_id
_entity_poly.type
_entity_poly.pdbx_seq_one_letter_code
_entity_poly.pdbx_strand_id
1 'polypeptide(L)'
;MLVSASQDGIVRVWNLQALPRMIQLKDYKIYSSNFLGKNSDLVASPGKDLRTNDHVVVLWTLNGEVKQTFRGHSDTVNNVSFSPDQKMIASASDDKTVKIWDLEGKKINTIVHPSAVWTVVFSPNNQFMKNLISKNKNKNKP
;
A
#
# COMPACT_ATOMS: atom_id res chain seq x y z
N MET A 1 15.15 -9.99 4.07
CA MET A 1 14.48 -9.34 5.21
C MET A 1 13.00 -9.64 5.11
N LEU A 2 12.35 -9.87 6.25
CA LEU A 2 10.90 -10.11 6.34
C LEU A 2 10.31 -9.00 7.20
N VAL A 3 9.07 -8.58 6.94
CA VAL A 3 8.33 -7.68 7.83
C VAL A 3 7.01 -8.30 8.19
N SER A 4 6.65 -8.22 9.46
CA SER A 4 5.34 -8.60 9.97
C SER A 4 4.77 -7.48 10.84
N ALA A 5 3.47 -7.25 10.74
CA ALA A 5 2.72 -6.39 11.64
C ALA A 5 1.79 -7.24 12.50
N SER A 6 1.52 -6.77 13.73
CA SER A 6 0.68 -7.46 14.69
C SER A 6 -0.32 -6.49 15.31
N GLN A 7 -1.42 -7.03 15.85
CA GLN A 7 -2.49 -6.27 16.50
C GLN A 7 -2.00 -5.50 17.74
N ASP A 8 -0.83 -5.85 18.27
CA ASP A 8 -0.10 -5.10 19.30
C ASP A 8 0.40 -3.72 18.81
N GLY A 9 0.25 -3.42 17.51
CA GLY A 9 0.67 -2.17 16.89
C GLY A 9 2.17 -2.12 16.58
N ILE A 10 2.88 -3.22 16.74
CA ILE A 10 4.33 -3.30 16.52
C ILE A 10 4.61 -3.97 15.18
N VAL A 11 5.42 -3.31 14.37
CA VAL A 11 5.98 -3.88 13.15
C VAL A 11 7.36 -4.46 13.46
N ARG A 12 7.58 -5.70 13.05
CA ARG A 12 8.81 -6.45 13.28
C ARG A 12 9.53 -6.63 11.96
N VAL A 13 10.78 -6.19 11.89
CA VAL A 13 11.66 -6.35 10.74
C VAL A 13 12.68 -7.44 11.06
N TRP A 14 12.62 -8.54 10.33
CA TRP A 14 13.44 -9.71 10.55
C TRP A 14 14.60 -9.73 9.57
N ASN A 15 15.81 -9.83 10.11
CA ASN A 15 16.96 -10.34 9.38
C ASN A 15 17.11 -11.81 9.74
N LEU A 16 17.13 -12.73 8.77
CA LEU A 16 17.22 -14.17 9.07
C LEU A 16 18.57 -14.57 9.69
N GLN A 17 19.55 -13.67 9.70
CA GLN A 17 20.89 -13.86 10.25
C GLN A 17 21.15 -13.03 11.52
N ALA A 18 20.19 -12.24 11.99
CA ALA A 18 20.36 -11.37 13.16
C ALA A 18 19.06 -11.21 13.96
N LEU A 19 19.14 -10.60 15.15
CA LEU A 19 17.96 -10.31 15.95
C LEU A 19 16.99 -9.37 15.21
N PRO A 20 15.68 -9.53 15.40
CA PRO A 20 14.68 -8.68 14.77
C PRO A 20 14.79 -7.24 15.28
N ARG A 21 14.59 -6.29 14.38
CA ARG A 21 14.39 -4.88 14.75
C ARG A 21 12.90 -4.64 14.97
N MET A 22 12.61 -3.98 16.09
CA MET A 22 11.25 -3.66 16.50
C MET A 22 10.97 -2.20 16.19
N ILE A 23 9.95 -1.92 15.39
CA ILE A 23 9.57 -0.57 15.00
C ILE A 23 8.14 -0.32 15.45
N GLN A 24 7.94 0.76 16.19
CA GLN A 24 6.64 1.17 16.69
C GLN A 24 6.32 2.58 16.18
N LEU A 25 5.22 2.69 15.45
CA LEU A 25 4.67 3.98 15.02
C LEU A 25 3.67 4.43 16.09
N LYS A 26 4.10 5.23 17.07
CA LYS A 26 3.33 5.53 18.29
C LYS A 26 1.93 6.09 18.04
N ASP A 27 1.77 6.85 16.96
CA ASP A 27 0.50 7.50 16.60
C ASP A 27 -0.43 6.59 15.77
N TYR A 28 -0.01 5.35 15.46
CA TYR A 28 -0.71 4.48 14.53
C TYR A 28 -0.87 3.07 15.08
N LYS A 29 -2.04 2.50 14.86
CA LYS A 29 -2.25 1.05 15.00
C LYS A 29 -2.16 0.42 13.61
N ILE A 30 -1.13 -0.39 13.38
CA ILE A 30 -0.89 -1.04 12.10
C ILE A 30 -1.50 -2.45 12.08
N TYR A 31 -2.15 -2.83 10.98
CA TYR A 31 -2.81 -4.13 10.84
C TYR A 31 -2.03 -5.09 9.93
N SER A 32 -1.43 -4.56 8.87
CA SER A 32 -0.60 -5.31 7.95
C SER A 32 0.48 -4.42 7.34
N SER A 33 1.37 -5.00 6.56
CA SER A 33 2.55 -4.29 6.05
C SER A 33 3.06 -4.95 4.78
N ASN A 34 3.29 -4.14 3.75
CA ASN A 34 3.84 -4.55 2.46
C ASN A 34 5.06 -3.68 2.11
N PHE A 35 6.09 -4.31 1.57
CA PHE A 35 7.30 -3.62 1.11
C PHE A 35 7.12 -3.00 -0.28
N LEU A 36 7.74 -1.84 -0.47
CA LEU A 36 7.96 -1.27 -1.80
C LEU A 36 9.19 -1.95 -2.44
N GLY A 37 8.97 -3.00 -3.23
CA GLY A 37 9.98 -3.58 -4.13
C GLY A 37 11.23 -4.18 -3.45
N LYS A 38 12.20 -4.62 -4.27
CA LYS A 38 13.38 -5.37 -3.79
C LYS A 38 14.49 -4.52 -3.16
N ASN A 39 14.51 -3.21 -3.37
CA ASN A 39 15.64 -2.33 -3.01
C ASN A 39 15.22 -1.05 -2.25
N SER A 40 14.01 -1.00 -1.70
CA SER A 40 13.56 0.18 -0.96
C SER A 40 13.33 -0.15 0.51
N ASP A 41 13.65 0.81 1.36
CA ASP A 41 13.38 0.82 2.79
C ASP A 41 11.96 1.29 3.11
N LEU A 42 11.15 1.59 2.09
CA LEU A 42 9.77 2.03 2.25
C LEU A 42 8.81 0.84 2.44
N VAL A 43 7.92 1.01 3.41
CA VAL A 43 6.86 0.09 3.76
C VAL A 43 5.54 0.87 3.74
N ALA A 44 4.52 0.29 3.10
CA ALA A 44 3.14 0.75 3.24
C ALA A 44 2.37 -0.19 4.16
N SER A 45 1.60 0.42 5.04
CA SER A 45 0.87 -0.30 6.08
C SER A 45 -0.52 0.28 6.23
N PRO A 46 -1.59 -0.51 6.02
CA PRO A 46 -2.90 -0.10 6.47
C PRO A 46 -2.97 -0.11 8.00
N GLY A 47 -3.76 0.82 8.52
CA GLY A 47 -3.90 0.99 9.95
C GLY A 47 -4.94 2.01 10.32
N LYS A 48 -4.85 2.46 11.57
CA LYS A 48 -5.67 3.51 12.13
C LYS A 48 -4.79 4.58 12.74
N ASP A 49 -5.04 5.83 12.40
CA ASP A 49 -4.42 6.97 13.09
C ASP A 49 -5.12 7.17 14.43
N LEU A 50 -4.37 7.08 15.52
CA LEU A 50 -4.92 7.16 16.88
C LEU A 50 -5.27 8.59 17.28
N ARG A 51 -4.74 9.60 16.59
CA ARG A 51 -4.98 11.02 16.88
C ARG A 51 -6.31 11.48 16.31
N THR A 52 -6.66 10.98 15.12
CA THR A 52 -7.90 11.36 14.41
C THR A 52 -8.95 10.26 14.38
N ASN A 53 -8.59 9.04 14.78
CA ASN A 53 -9.43 7.85 14.69
C ASN A 53 -9.78 7.43 13.24
N ASP A 54 -9.02 7.93 12.24
CA ASP A 54 -9.24 7.61 10.83
C ASP A 54 -8.61 6.28 10.42
N HIS A 55 -9.23 5.61 9.46
CA HIS A 55 -8.62 4.49 8.75
C HIS A 55 -7.71 5.00 7.64
N VAL A 56 -6.43 4.62 7.71
CA VAL A 56 -5.36 5.21 6.89
C VAL A 56 -4.46 4.15 6.30
N VAL A 57 -3.73 4.55 5.27
CA VAL A 57 -2.48 3.89 4.89
C VAL A 57 -1.33 4.78 5.34
N VAL A 58 -0.28 4.19 5.88
CA VAL A 58 0.94 4.88 6.30
C VAL A 58 2.08 4.39 5.42
N LEU A 59 2.80 5.31 4.78
CA LEU A 59 4.08 5.08 4.13
C LEU A 59 5.20 5.52 5.08
N TRP A 60 6.13 4.63 5.37
CA TRP A 60 7.17 4.85 6.36
C TRP A 60 8.45 4.08 6.02
N THR A 61 9.58 4.47 6.59
CA THR A 61 10.90 3.85 6.35
C THR A 61 11.24 2.80 7.40
N LEU A 62 12.17 1.89 7.12
CA LEU A 62 12.69 0.94 8.13
C LEU A 62 13.42 1.58 9.33
N ASN A 63 13.53 2.91 9.38
CA ASN A 63 13.98 3.64 10.56
C ASN A 63 12.81 4.15 11.42
N GLY A 64 11.56 3.84 11.05
CA GLY A 64 10.35 4.29 11.74
C GLY A 64 9.90 5.70 11.36
N GLU A 65 10.46 6.28 10.30
CA GLU A 65 10.09 7.62 9.86
C GLU A 65 8.84 7.58 8.98
N VAL A 66 7.78 8.28 9.38
CA VAL A 66 6.56 8.42 8.56
C VAL A 66 6.82 9.42 7.44
N LYS A 67 6.67 8.97 6.19
CA LYS A 67 6.81 9.80 4.99
C LYS A 67 5.47 10.36 4.52
N GLN A 68 4.41 9.56 4.59
CA GLN A 68 3.07 10.01 4.20
C GLN A 68 1.97 9.23 4.92
N THR A 69 0.83 9.88 5.16
CA THR A 69 -0.43 9.28 5.64
C THR A 69 -1.54 9.52 4.63
N PHE A 70 -2.04 8.46 4.00
CA PHE A 70 -3.13 8.52 3.02
C PHE A 70 -4.47 8.45 3.75
N ARG A 71 -5.21 9.55 3.72
CA ARG A 71 -6.53 9.69 4.36
C ARG A 71 -7.64 9.71 3.33
N GLY A 72 -8.79 9.12 3.69
CA GLY A 72 -10.01 9.23 2.91
C GLY A 72 -10.81 7.94 2.76
N HIS A 73 -10.34 6.82 3.32
CA HIS A 73 -11.20 5.66 3.55
C HIS A 73 -12.10 5.92 4.76
N SER A 74 -13.39 5.58 4.65
CA SER A 74 -14.36 5.78 5.75
C SER A 74 -14.48 4.57 6.67
N ASP A 75 -13.81 3.46 6.34
CA ASP A 75 -13.80 2.22 7.11
C ASP A 75 -12.41 1.55 6.98
N THR A 76 -12.24 0.42 7.66
CA THR A 76 -10.98 -0.33 7.77
C THR A 76 -10.34 -0.57 6.42
N VAL A 77 -9.05 -0.24 6.32
CA VAL A 77 -8.23 -0.60 5.16
C VAL A 77 -7.71 -2.00 5.40
N ASN A 78 -8.12 -2.94 4.57
CA ASN A 78 -7.80 -4.36 4.70
C ASN A 78 -6.45 -4.70 4.08
N ASN A 79 -6.11 -4.02 2.98
CA ASN A 79 -4.93 -4.35 2.20
C ASN A 79 -4.35 -3.14 1.48
N VAL A 80 -3.05 -3.19 1.21
CA VAL A 80 -2.32 -2.19 0.45
C VAL A 80 -1.36 -2.87 -0.52
N SER A 81 -1.24 -2.35 -1.74
CA SER A 81 -0.32 -2.86 -2.74
C SER A 81 0.39 -1.73 -3.46
N PHE A 82 1.67 -1.91 -3.73
CA PHE A 82 2.44 -0.97 -4.54
C PHE A 82 2.35 -1.31 -6.02
N SER A 83 2.33 -0.28 -6.86
CA SER A 83 2.49 -0.48 -8.30
C SER A 83 3.90 -0.99 -8.62
N PRO A 84 4.08 -1.79 -9.71
CA PRO A 84 5.38 -2.35 -10.06
C PRO A 84 6.42 -1.29 -10.44
N ASP A 85 5.95 -0.14 -10.93
CA ASP A 85 6.77 1.03 -11.25
C ASP A 85 7.10 1.90 -10.03
N GLN A 86 6.63 1.51 -8.83
CA GLN A 86 6.92 2.15 -7.55
C GLN A 86 6.46 3.60 -7.43
N LYS A 87 5.45 4.00 -8.22
CA LYS A 87 4.93 5.37 -8.23
C LYS A 87 3.59 5.53 -7.53
N MET A 88 2.89 4.42 -7.31
CA MET A 88 1.53 4.44 -6.80
C MET A 88 1.30 3.39 -5.73
N ILE A 89 0.28 3.65 -4.92
CA ILE A 89 -0.27 2.73 -3.94
C ILE A 89 -1.73 2.51 -4.27
N ALA A 90 -2.20 1.26 -4.15
CA ALA A 90 -3.60 0.91 -4.11
C ALA A 90 -3.98 0.43 -2.71
N SER A 91 -5.12 0.86 -2.20
CA SER A 91 -5.64 0.45 -0.89
C SER A 91 -7.06 -0.07 -1.02
N ALA A 92 -7.33 -1.23 -0.43
CA ALA A 92 -8.63 -1.90 -0.42
C ALA A 92 -9.27 -1.81 0.98
N SER A 93 -10.58 -1.54 1.05
CA SER A 93 -11.25 -1.25 2.31
C SER A 93 -12.67 -1.84 2.41
N ASP A 94 -13.13 -2.00 3.65
CA ASP A 94 -14.52 -2.30 4.00
C ASP A 94 -15.50 -1.18 3.59
N ASP A 95 -15.00 0.03 3.28
CA ASP A 95 -15.80 1.11 2.70
C ASP A 95 -16.26 0.84 1.25
N LYS A 96 -16.01 -0.38 0.77
CA LYS A 96 -16.37 -0.88 -0.56
C LYS A 96 -15.61 -0.19 -1.68
N THR A 97 -14.48 0.45 -1.38
CA THR A 97 -13.66 1.11 -2.39
C THR A 97 -12.24 0.60 -2.43
N VAL A 98 -11.66 0.67 -3.64
CA VAL A 98 -10.21 0.71 -3.82
C VAL A 98 -9.83 2.14 -4.14
N LYS A 99 -8.86 2.70 -3.41
CA LYS A 99 -8.30 4.03 -3.70
C LYS A 99 -6.89 3.90 -4.25
N ILE A 100 -6.60 4.69 -5.27
CA ILE A 100 -5.28 4.77 -5.90
C ILE A 100 -4.67 6.11 -5.54
N TRP A 101 -3.40 6.10 -5.12
CA TRP A 101 -2.66 7.26 -4.62
C TRP A 101 -1.32 7.36 -5.34
N ASP A 102 -0.83 8.57 -5.57
CA ASP A 102 0.60 8.76 -5.75
C ASP A 102 1.32 8.70 -4.39
N LEU A 103 2.65 8.65 -4.39
CA LEU A 103 3.43 8.63 -3.14
C LEU A 103 3.39 9.96 -2.38
N GLU A 104 2.93 11.04 -3.01
CA GLU A 104 2.78 12.37 -2.39
C GLU A 104 1.47 12.51 -1.61
N GLY A 105 0.62 11.48 -1.58
CA GLY A 105 -0.62 11.47 -0.79
C GLY A 105 -1.86 11.87 -1.56
N LYS A 106 -1.73 12.26 -2.84
CA LYS A 106 -2.88 12.66 -3.64
C LYS A 106 -3.63 11.43 -4.13
N LYS A 107 -4.93 11.45 -3.91
CA LYS A 107 -5.86 10.45 -4.46
C LYS A 107 -5.99 10.65 -5.96
N ILE A 108 -5.53 9.67 -6.73
CA ILE A 108 -5.60 9.66 -8.20
C ILE A 108 -6.97 9.15 -8.65
N ASN A 109 -7.47 8.09 -8.02
CA ASN A 109 -8.73 7.46 -8.43
C ASN A 109 -9.44 6.77 -7.26
N THR A 110 -10.73 6.51 -7.42
CA THR A 110 -11.54 5.67 -6.53
C THR A 110 -12.36 4.70 -7.37
N ILE A 111 -12.20 3.41 -7.09
CA ILE A 111 -12.94 2.32 -7.73
C ILE A 111 -13.96 1.83 -6.71
N VAL A 112 -15.22 1.79 -7.09
CA VAL A 112 -16.33 1.41 -6.20
C VAL A 112 -16.76 -0.03 -6.47
N HIS A 113 -16.96 -0.80 -5.40
CA HIS A 113 -17.46 -2.16 -5.41
C HIS A 113 -18.81 -2.24 -4.68
N PRO A 114 -19.64 -3.26 -4.95
CA PRO A 114 -20.93 -3.43 -4.26
C PRO A 114 -20.78 -3.87 -2.79
N SER A 115 -19.61 -4.36 -2.40
CA SER A 115 -19.31 -4.89 -1.07
C SER A 115 -17.85 -4.59 -0.67
N ALA A 116 -17.50 -4.94 0.57
CA ALA A 116 -16.18 -4.78 1.14
C ALA A 116 -15.09 -5.36 0.25
N VAL A 117 -13.96 -4.65 0.15
CA VAL A 117 -12.81 -5.09 -0.64
C VAL A 117 -11.70 -5.54 0.32
N TRP A 118 -11.37 -6.82 0.26
CA TRP A 118 -10.41 -7.41 1.20
C TRP A 118 -8.97 -7.37 0.71
N THR A 119 -8.76 -7.40 -0.60
CA THR A 119 -7.43 -7.51 -1.20
C THR A 119 -7.32 -6.70 -2.47
N VAL A 120 -6.12 -6.19 -2.73
CA VAL A 120 -5.76 -5.57 -4.00
C VAL A 120 -4.33 -5.96 -4.34
N VAL A 121 -4.08 -6.26 -5.61
CA VAL A 121 -2.74 -6.59 -6.09
C VAL A 121 -2.53 -5.98 -7.46
N PHE A 122 -1.41 -5.29 -7.65
CA PHE A 122 -0.99 -4.92 -8.99
C PHE A 122 -0.39 -6.12 -9.72
N SER A 123 -0.69 -6.25 -11.02
CA SER A 123 -0.02 -7.24 -11.86
C SER A 123 1.50 -6.95 -11.88
N PRO A 124 2.38 -7.93 -11.62
CA PRO A 124 3.82 -7.71 -11.50
C PRO A 124 4.50 -7.28 -12.81
N ASN A 125 3.83 -7.47 -13.94
CA ASN A 125 4.31 -7.04 -15.24
C ASN A 125 3.44 -5.87 -15.78
N ASN A 126 4.08 -4.83 -16.31
CA ASN A 126 3.42 -3.75 -17.06
C ASN A 126 2.78 -4.24 -18.40
N GLN A 127 2.52 -5.55 -18.54
CA GLN A 127 2.13 -6.19 -19.81
C GLN A 127 0.71 -5.83 -20.24
N PHE A 128 -0.22 -5.63 -19.31
CA PHE A 128 -1.60 -5.30 -19.68
C PHE A 128 -1.66 -3.95 -20.42
N MET A 129 -0.91 -2.95 -19.95
CA MET A 129 -0.79 -1.64 -20.61
C MET A 129 0.00 -1.71 -21.93
N LYS A 130 1.07 -2.50 -22.00
CA LYS A 130 1.84 -2.68 -23.25
C LYS A 130 1.01 -3.35 -24.36
N ASN A 131 0.15 -4.31 -24.02
CA ASN A 131 -0.69 -5.00 -24.99
C ASN A 131 -1.83 -4.14 -25.55
N LEU A 132 -2.30 -3.14 -24.80
CA LEU A 132 -3.29 -2.18 -25.30
C LEU A 132 -2.66 -1.19 -26.30
N ILE A 133 -1.43 -0.75 -26.02
CA ILE A 133 -0.67 0.15 -26.89
C ILE A 133 -0.20 -0.56 -28.16
N SER A 134 0.23 -1.82 -28.09
CA SER A 134 0.64 -2.60 -29.26
C SER A 134 -0.52 -2.96 -30.18
N LYS A 135 -1.70 -3.32 -29.62
CA LYS A 135 -2.92 -3.56 -30.40
C LYS A 135 -3.40 -2.31 -31.15
N ASN A 136 -3.25 -1.12 -30.58
CA ASN A 136 -3.61 0.13 -31.26
C ASN A 136 -2.59 0.54 -32.34
N LYS A 137 -1.30 0.21 -32.19
CA LYS A 137 -0.29 0.46 -33.25
C LYS A 137 -0.45 -0.44 -34.47
N ASN A 138 -1.03 -1.64 -34.32
CA ASN A 138 -1.28 -2.56 -35.44
C ASN A 138 -2.61 -2.30 -36.17
N LYS A 139 -3.49 -1.43 -35.66
CA LYS A 139 -4.71 -0.99 -36.36
C LYS A 139 -4.50 0.21 -37.29
N ASN A 140 -3.34 0.86 -37.22
CA ASN A 140 -2.99 2.06 -38.00
C ASN A 140 -1.80 1.83 -38.96
N LYS A 141 -1.56 0.58 -39.37
CA LYS A 141 -0.69 0.30 -40.53
C LYS A 141 -1.61 0.13 -41.76
N PRO A 142 -1.32 0.82 -42.88
CA PRO A 142 -2.11 0.70 -44.11
C PRO A 142 -2.09 -0.74 -44.66
#